data_AF-A0A5N4C3R4-F1
#
_entry.id   AF-A0A5N4C3R4-F1
#
_cell.length_a   1.000
_cell.length_b   1.000
_cell.length_c   1.000
_cell.angle_alpha   90.00
_cell.angle_beta   90.00
_cell.angle_gamma   90.00
#
_symmetry.space_group_name_H-M   'P 1'
#
loop_
_entity.id
_entity.type
_entity.pdbx_description
1 polymer ?
#
loop_
_entity_poly.entity_id
_entity_poly.type
_entity_poly.pdbx_seq_one_letter_code
_entity_poly.pdbx_strand_id
1 'polypeptide(L)'
;MTLLNLVETKIQSVNNSFEGLSNLETLLLSHNQITPIHKNAFVPFVKLKYLNLSQNFITDFSNILEAIQHLLHLEYLDLTNNSIMSLDHSPRSLISLTQLSLQGNKLMELNFSALSLPNLTTLDVSHSFGVIQNVDLETMPQLRSLNLSGTLVKLEMLSANHLQNLREIDLSNQKFDAKWHRTEKEFISDAFVSFTATDEQWVYEELVPALEERGQPTFKLCLHHRDFEPGMDIFENIQNAINTSQKTLCMVSNHYLHSEWCQLEVQLASIKMLYEHEDVLILIFLEEIPNYKLSSYRRLRKLVNRQTFITWPENVHERPLFWARIRNALGNKSVEKDNAQLTVAD
;
A
#
# COMPACT_ATOMS: atom_id res chain seq x y z
N MET A 1 33.09 -10.20 20.95
CA MET A 1 31.80 -10.85 20.64
C MET A 1 30.96 -9.87 19.84
N THR A 2 30.46 -10.27 18.66
CA THR A 2 29.68 -9.41 17.75
C THR A 2 28.19 -9.74 17.75
N LEU A 3 27.81 -10.94 18.21
CA LEU A 3 26.43 -11.37 18.35
C LEU A 3 26.18 -11.87 19.77
N LEU A 4 25.08 -11.43 20.38
CA LEU A 4 24.58 -11.89 21.67
C LEU A 4 23.14 -12.33 21.50
N ASN A 5 22.90 -13.63 21.71
CA ASN A 5 21.59 -14.24 21.62
C ASN A 5 21.06 -14.51 23.04
N LEU A 6 19.99 -13.81 23.40
CA LEU A 6 19.27 -13.94 24.67
C LEU A 6 17.78 -14.23 24.40
N VAL A 7 17.46 -14.86 23.29
CA VAL A 7 16.10 -15.26 22.92
C VAL A 7 15.57 -16.29 23.92
N GLU A 8 14.31 -16.12 24.35
CA GLU A 8 13.63 -17.05 25.27
C GLU A 8 14.34 -17.25 26.63
N THR A 9 15.09 -16.24 27.10
CA THR A 9 15.85 -16.32 28.37
C THR A 9 15.07 -15.81 29.59
N LYS A 10 13.77 -15.50 29.43
CA LYS A 10 12.86 -15.01 30.48
C LYS A 10 13.32 -13.68 31.11
N ILE A 11 14.04 -12.85 30.37
CA ILE A 11 14.45 -11.52 30.83
C ILE A 11 13.21 -10.64 31.05
N GLN A 12 13.12 -10.00 32.21
CA GLN A 12 11.98 -9.13 32.57
C GLN A 12 12.28 -7.64 32.40
N SER A 13 13.56 -7.26 32.42
CA SER A 13 14.00 -5.87 32.25
C SER A 13 15.39 -5.84 31.63
N VAL A 14 15.66 -4.77 30.87
CA VAL A 14 16.99 -4.50 30.32
C VAL A 14 17.57 -3.31 31.06
N ASN A 15 18.70 -3.54 31.71
CA ASN A 15 19.43 -2.60 32.55
C ASN A 15 20.85 -2.41 32.00
N ASN A 16 21.62 -1.52 32.64
CA ASN A 16 22.95 -1.10 32.17
C ASN A 16 24.08 -2.11 32.47
N SER A 17 23.77 -3.39 32.67
CA SER A 17 24.72 -4.43 33.13
C SER A 17 25.61 -5.00 32.00
N PHE A 18 25.49 -4.51 30.77
CA PHE A 18 26.16 -5.04 29.57
C PHE A 18 27.54 -4.42 29.31
N GLU A 19 28.30 -4.11 30.36
CA GLU A 19 29.62 -3.51 30.24
C GLU A 19 30.58 -4.41 29.44
N GLY A 20 31.47 -3.78 28.65
CA GLY A 20 32.47 -4.48 27.84
C GLY A 20 31.99 -5.04 26.49
N LEU A 21 30.69 -4.93 26.16
CA LEU A 21 30.12 -5.41 24.90
C LEU A 21 30.15 -4.36 23.76
N SER A 22 31.18 -3.52 23.71
CA SER A 22 31.30 -2.41 22.74
C SER A 22 31.48 -2.82 21.28
N ASN A 23 31.86 -4.08 21.04
CA ASN A 23 31.98 -4.63 19.69
C ASN A 23 30.73 -5.38 19.23
N LEU A 24 29.64 -5.35 20.01
CA LEU A 24 28.40 -6.03 19.65
C LEU A 24 27.72 -5.33 18.46
N GLU A 25 27.42 -6.09 17.42
CA GLU A 25 26.70 -5.64 16.22
C GLU A 25 25.25 -6.16 16.19
N THR A 26 24.98 -7.29 16.83
CA THR A 26 23.67 -7.95 16.85
C THR A 26 23.27 -8.34 18.28
N LEU A 27 22.10 -7.87 18.72
CA LEU A 27 21.50 -8.22 19.99
C LEU A 27 20.10 -8.79 19.77
N LEU A 28 19.91 -10.06 20.15
CA LEU A 28 18.62 -10.75 20.05
C LEU A 28 18.03 -10.92 21.45
N LEU A 29 16.91 -10.24 21.70
CA LEU A 29 16.18 -10.25 22.97
C LEU A 29 14.71 -10.67 22.78
N SER A 30 14.40 -11.35 21.68
CA SER A 30 13.02 -11.74 21.36
C SER A 30 12.47 -12.80 22.31
N HIS A 31 11.14 -12.89 22.41
CA HIS A 31 10.44 -13.89 23.24
C HIS A 31 10.85 -13.85 24.72
N ASN A 32 11.01 -12.64 25.26
CA ASN A 32 11.26 -12.42 26.68
C ASN A 32 10.02 -11.79 27.34
N GLN A 33 10.19 -11.26 28.54
CA GLN A 33 9.15 -10.61 29.33
C GLN A 33 9.51 -9.15 29.58
N ILE A 34 10.25 -8.52 28.66
CA ILE A 34 10.77 -7.16 28.83
C ILE A 34 9.59 -6.19 28.83
N THR A 35 9.42 -5.48 29.95
CA THR A 35 8.44 -4.39 30.08
C THR A 35 9.16 -3.06 30.27
N PRO A 36 9.93 -2.82 31.36
CA PRO A 36 10.75 -1.63 31.47
C PRO A 36 12.10 -1.81 30.77
N ILE A 37 12.50 -0.78 30.02
CA ILE A 37 13.86 -0.62 29.50
C ILE A 37 14.48 0.60 30.20
N HIS A 38 15.59 0.37 30.88
CA HIS A 38 16.31 1.47 31.49
C HIS A 38 16.88 2.39 30.41
N LYS A 39 16.80 3.72 30.56
CA LYS A 39 17.28 4.69 29.55
C LYS A 39 18.74 4.53 29.14
N ASN A 40 19.57 3.92 29.99
CA ASN A 40 20.99 3.66 29.71
C ASN A 40 21.29 2.18 29.37
N ALA A 41 20.26 1.36 29.16
CA ALA A 41 20.40 -0.08 28.94
C ALA A 41 21.32 -0.42 27.76
N PHE A 42 21.25 0.36 26.68
CA PHE A 42 21.99 0.09 25.45
C PHE A 42 23.23 0.97 25.25
N VAL A 43 23.63 1.78 26.23
CA VAL A 43 24.80 2.67 26.15
C VAL A 43 26.09 1.94 25.74
N PRO A 44 26.37 0.71 26.23
CA PRO A 44 27.61 0.02 25.85
C PRO A 44 27.71 -0.36 24.36
N PHE A 45 26.59 -0.48 23.64
CA PHE A 45 26.55 -1.11 22.31
C PHE A 45 26.78 -0.11 21.16
N VAL A 46 27.90 0.62 21.21
CA VAL A 46 28.21 1.69 20.26
C VAL A 46 28.31 1.25 18.78
N LYS A 47 28.49 -0.05 18.50
CA LYS A 47 28.54 -0.63 17.14
C LYS A 47 27.27 -1.40 16.75
N LEU A 48 26.20 -1.32 17.55
CA LEU A 48 25.00 -2.11 17.32
C LEU A 48 24.34 -1.70 16.00
N LYS A 49 24.06 -2.70 15.15
CA LYS A 49 23.35 -2.53 13.87
C LYS A 49 21.97 -3.18 13.89
N TYR A 50 21.81 -4.27 14.64
CA TYR A 50 20.58 -5.05 14.68
C TYR A 50 20.13 -5.26 16.13
N LEU A 51 18.94 -4.76 16.45
CA LEU A 51 18.29 -4.95 17.74
C LEU A 51 16.91 -5.60 17.54
N ASN A 52 16.74 -6.80 18.08
CA ASN A 52 15.47 -7.49 18.09
C ASN A 52 14.89 -7.57 19.50
N LEU A 53 13.76 -6.89 19.70
CA LEU A 53 12.96 -6.84 20.92
C LEU A 53 11.55 -7.40 20.67
N SER A 54 11.34 -8.16 19.60
CA SER A 54 10.04 -8.74 19.26
C SER A 54 9.51 -9.70 20.32
N GLN A 55 8.20 -9.85 20.40
CA GLN A 55 7.53 -10.76 21.35
C GLN A 55 7.97 -10.51 22.79
N ASN A 56 7.83 -9.24 23.22
CA ASN A 56 7.99 -8.79 24.59
C ASN A 56 6.71 -8.07 25.03
N PHE A 57 6.74 -7.37 26.16
CA PHE A 57 5.61 -6.63 26.70
C PHE A 57 5.85 -5.11 26.71
N ILE A 58 6.61 -4.60 25.73
CA ILE A 58 6.92 -3.17 25.62
C ILE A 58 5.63 -2.41 25.28
N THR A 59 5.32 -1.38 26.05
CA THR A 59 4.14 -0.52 25.84
C THR A 59 4.49 0.93 25.50
N ASP A 60 5.61 1.42 26.04
CA ASP A 60 6.03 2.81 25.95
C ASP A 60 7.05 2.98 24.82
N PHE A 61 6.60 3.56 23.72
CA PHE A 61 7.43 3.83 22.55
C PHE A 61 8.49 4.91 22.83
N SER A 62 8.13 5.94 23.59
CA SER A 62 9.06 7.00 23.98
C SER A 62 10.23 6.45 24.80
N ASN A 63 9.97 5.56 25.76
CA ASN A 63 11.01 4.96 26.61
C ASN A 63 12.02 4.12 25.80
N ILE A 64 11.56 3.29 24.85
CA ILE A 64 12.50 2.54 24.00
C ILE A 64 13.34 3.48 23.16
N LEU A 65 12.75 4.53 22.57
CA LEU A 65 13.50 5.48 21.75
C LEU A 65 14.54 6.27 22.56
N GLU A 66 14.21 6.71 23.77
CA GLU A 66 15.17 7.34 24.68
C GLU A 66 16.35 6.40 24.99
N ALA A 67 16.07 5.11 25.17
CA ALA A 67 17.07 4.11 25.51
C ALA A 67 18.02 3.75 24.36
N ILE A 68 17.64 4.02 23.11
CA ILE A 68 18.44 3.69 21.92
C ILE A 68 18.95 4.92 21.15
N GLN A 69 18.60 6.13 21.57
CA GLN A 69 18.87 7.37 20.83
C GLN A 69 20.35 7.59 20.45
N HIS A 70 21.29 7.02 21.20
CA HIS A 70 22.75 7.10 20.96
C HIS A 70 23.29 6.03 20.01
N LEU A 71 22.47 5.08 19.55
CA LEU A 71 22.86 3.99 18.65
C LEU A 71 22.90 4.47 17.19
N LEU A 72 23.88 5.32 16.87
CA LEU A 72 23.98 5.97 15.56
C LEU A 72 24.19 5.01 14.37
N HIS A 73 24.59 3.77 14.64
CA HIS A 73 24.81 2.71 13.64
C HIS A 73 23.65 1.70 13.56
N LEU A 74 22.57 1.91 14.31
CA LEU A 74 21.44 0.98 14.31
C LEU A 74 20.73 1.06 12.94
N GLU A 75 20.74 -0.05 12.21
CA GLU A 75 20.16 -0.17 10.86
C GLU A 75 18.77 -0.82 10.89
N TYR A 76 18.55 -1.74 11.83
CA TYR A 76 17.34 -2.53 11.97
C TYR A 76 16.86 -2.59 13.43
N LEU A 77 15.59 -2.25 13.63
CA LEU A 77 14.90 -2.33 14.90
C LEU A 77 13.60 -3.13 14.75
N ASP A 78 13.49 -4.22 15.50
CA ASP A 78 12.29 -5.06 15.53
C ASP A 78 11.59 -4.99 16.88
N LEU A 79 10.38 -4.43 16.86
CA LEU A 79 9.44 -4.29 17.97
C LEU A 79 8.14 -5.07 17.72
N THR A 80 8.18 -6.06 16.82
CA THR A 80 7.03 -6.89 16.44
C THR A 80 6.38 -7.56 17.67
N ASN A 81 5.05 -7.65 17.68
CA ASN A 81 4.27 -8.32 18.72
C ASN A 81 4.61 -7.84 20.14
N ASN A 82 4.59 -6.52 20.33
CA ASN A 82 4.61 -5.87 21.64
C ASN A 82 3.21 -5.29 21.95
N SER A 83 3.10 -4.40 22.93
CA SER A 83 1.84 -3.74 23.30
C SER A 83 1.92 -2.21 23.16
N ILE A 84 2.66 -1.71 22.16
CA ILE A 84 2.79 -0.28 21.90
C ILE A 84 1.45 0.28 21.40
N MET A 85 1.01 1.41 21.96
CA MET A 85 -0.31 2.01 21.70
C MET A 85 -0.28 3.28 20.84
N SER A 86 0.84 4.01 20.84
CA SER A 86 1.01 5.29 20.14
C SER A 86 2.45 5.46 19.68
N LEU A 87 2.64 6.30 18.65
CA LEU A 87 3.94 6.73 18.14
C LEU A 87 4.14 8.22 18.50
N ASP A 88 4.37 8.51 19.78
CA ASP A 88 4.36 9.85 20.36
C ASP A 88 5.73 10.55 20.41
N HIS A 89 6.77 9.88 19.92
CA HIS A 89 8.14 10.41 19.92
C HIS A 89 8.88 10.14 18.63
N SER A 90 9.85 11.02 18.34
CA SER A 90 10.54 11.08 17.07
C SER A 90 12.00 10.69 17.24
N PRO A 91 12.46 9.55 16.72
CA PRO A 91 13.83 9.07 16.87
C PRO A 91 14.80 9.73 15.87
N ARG A 92 14.83 11.06 15.83
CA ARG A 92 15.61 11.84 14.85
C ARG A 92 17.11 11.53 14.87
N SER A 93 17.63 11.04 16.00
CA SER A 93 19.04 10.67 16.16
C SER A 93 19.41 9.32 15.55
N LEU A 94 18.44 8.45 15.24
CA LEU A 94 18.65 7.14 14.64
C LEU A 94 18.89 7.26 13.12
N ILE A 95 19.94 7.99 12.75
CA ILE A 95 20.22 8.36 11.36
C ILE A 95 20.54 7.17 10.45
N SER A 96 20.98 6.03 10.99
CA SER A 96 21.27 4.83 10.17
C SER A 96 20.07 3.90 10.03
N LEU A 97 18.95 4.18 10.73
CA LEU A 97 17.82 3.25 10.77
C LEU A 97 17.13 3.21 9.41
N THR A 98 17.16 2.02 8.79
CA THR A 98 16.60 1.79 7.45
C THR A 98 15.37 0.91 7.48
N GLN A 99 15.20 0.13 8.56
CA GLN A 99 14.10 -0.81 8.73
C GLN A 99 13.55 -0.76 10.17
N LEU A 100 12.23 -0.62 10.27
CA LEU A 100 11.49 -0.63 11.54
C LEU A 100 10.29 -1.56 11.41
N SER A 101 10.21 -2.56 12.28
CA SER A 101 9.03 -3.40 12.42
C SER A 101 8.28 -3.11 13.72
N LEU A 102 7.01 -2.76 13.57
CA LEU A 102 6.01 -2.54 14.63
C LEU A 102 4.79 -3.45 14.43
N GLN A 103 4.92 -4.49 13.59
CA GLN A 103 3.84 -5.45 13.32
C GLN A 103 3.21 -5.97 14.62
N GLY A 104 1.88 -6.11 14.64
CA GLY A 104 1.16 -6.77 15.74
C GLY A 104 1.16 -6.00 17.06
N ASN A 105 1.41 -4.70 17.03
CA ASN A 105 1.24 -3.81 18.19
C ASN A 105 -0.22 -3.33 18.34
N LYS A 106 -0.50 -2.58 19.40
CA LYS A 106 -1.83 -2.06 19.75
C LYS A 106 -2.00 -0.60 19.35
N LEU A 107 -1.34 -0.19 18.26
CA LEU A 107 -1.36 1.19 17.78
C LEU A 107 -2.81 1.60 17.52
N MET A 108 -3.33 2.56 18.30
CA MET A 108 -4.72 3.04 18.19
C MET A 108 -4.86 4.15 17.15
N GLU A 109 -3.81 4.94 17.00
CA GLU A 109 -3.69 6.02 16.04
C GLU A 109 -2.35 5.90 15.34
N LEU A 110 -2.37 5.88 14.00
CA LEU A 110 -1.17 6.01 13.18
C LEU A 110 -1.10 7.44 12.68
N ASN A 111 -0.13 8.19 13.24
CA ASN A 111 0.24 9.53 12.84
C ASN A 111 1.74 9.57 12.57
N PHE A 112 2.12 9.46 11.30
CA PHE A 112 3.52 9.43 10.89
C PHE A 112 4.22 10.79 10.98
N SER A 113 3.48 11.90 11.10
CA SER A 113 4.08 13.23 11.30
C SER A 113 4.87 13.32 12.62
N ALA A 114 4.52 12.51 13.63
CA ALA A 114 5.27 12.40 14.87
C ALA A 114 6.58 11.58 14.71
N LEU A 115 6.65 10.71 13.70
CA LEU A 115 7.76 9.79 13.47
C LEU A 115 8.67 10.31 12.34
N SER A 116 9.77 10.96 12.69
CA SER A 116 10.76 11.45 11.74
C SER A 116 11.95 10.50 11.67
N LEU A 117 12.05 9.80 10.55
CA LEU A 117 13.09 8.82 10.27
C LEU A 117 13.59 9.03 8.83
N PRO A 118 14.56 9.93 8.61
CA PRO A 118 14.89 10.45 7.28
C PRO A 118 15.44 9.40 6.32
N ASN A 119 16.06 8.33 6.84
CA ASN A 119 16.69 7.26 6.06
C ASN A 119 15.90 5.94 6.10
N LEU A 120 14.69 5.94 6.66
CA LEU A 120 13.87 4.74 6.70
C LEU A 120 13.43 4.35 5.29
N THR A 121 13.63 3.09 4.94
CA THR A 121 13.27 2.54 3.63
C THR A 121 12.11 1.55 3.73
N THR A 122 11.98 0.88 4.88
CA THR A 122 10.95 -0.12 5.13
C THR A 122 10.32 0.10 6.50
N LEU A 123 8.99 0.21 6.52
CA LEU A 123 8.18 0.33 7.72
C LEU A 123 7.08 -0.73 7.71
N ASP A 124 7.03 -1.55 8.75
CA ASP A 124 5.94 -2.50 8.96
C ASP A 124 5.12 -2.11 10.19
N VAL A 125 3.85 -1.75 9.99
CA VAL A 125 2.88 -1.48 11.07
C VAL A 125 1.65 -2.39 10.95
N SER A 126 1.80 -3.52 10.23
CA SER A 126 0.72 -4.45 9.94
C SER A 126 0.11 -5.05 11.21
N HIS A 127 -1.13 -5.52 11.09
CA HIS A 127 -1.90 -6.14 12.17
C HIS A 127 -2.06 -5.25 13.42
N SER A 128 -2.00 -3.93 13.25
CA SER A 128 -2.37 -2.95 14.27
C SER A 128 -3.89 -2.83 14.42
N PHE A 129 -4.37 -2.55 15.63
CA PHE A 129 -5.81 -2.53 15.95
C PHE A 129 -6.50 -1.18 15.64
N GLY A 130 -5.74 -0.10 15.57
CA GLY A 130 -6.25 1.26 15.45
C GLY A 130 -6.69 1.67 14.06
N VAL A 131 -7.49 2.74 14.04
CA VAL A 131 -7.83 3.47 12.82
C VAL A 131 -6.64 4.36 12.51
N ILE A 132 -6.04 4.19 11.34
CA ILE A 132 -5.07 5.18 10.86
C ILE A 132 -5.82 6.51 10.75
N GLN A 133 -5.25 7.62 11.24
CA GLN A 133 -5.88 8.95 11.14
C GLN A 133 -5.13 9.89 10.18
N ASN A 134 -3.81 9.71 10.02
CA ASN A 134 -3.06 10.42 9.00
C ASN A 134 -1.86 9.60 8.50
N VAL A 135 -1.82 9.30 7.19
CA VAL A 135 -0.64 8.73 6.53
C VAL A 135 0.16 9.85 5.89
N ASP A 136 0.69 10.78 6.68
CA ASP A 136 1.62 11.80 6.21
C ASP A 136 3.06 11.30 6.34
N LEU A 137 3.68 11.02 5.20
CA LEU A 137 5.01 10.42 5.11
C LEU A 137 6.11 11.44 4.74
N GLU A 138 5.82 12.74 4.77
CA GLU A 138 6.83 13.79 4.52
C GLU A 138 8.06 13.66 5.43
N THR A 139 7.85 13.15 6.65
CA THR A 139 8.87 12.92 7.67
C THR A 139 9.78 11.71 7.39
N MET A 140 9.47 10.91 6.35
CA MET A 140 10.19 9.71 5.92
C MET A 140 10.40 9.69 4.39
N PRO A 141 11.17 10.63 3.82
CA PRO A 141 11.27 10.84 2.37
C PRO A 141 11.91 9.67 1.61
N GLN A 142 12.66 8.79 2.28
CA GLN A 142 13.31 7.63 1.68
C GLN A 142 12.46 6.35 1.75
N LEU A 143 11.24 6.42 2.27
CA LEU A 143 10.40 5.24 2.47
C LEU A 143 9.99 4.65 1.13
N ARG A 144 10.28 3.35 0.93
CA ARG A 144 9.98 2.61 -0.30
C ARG A 144 9.00 1.48 -0.07
N SER A 145 8.94 0.93 1.13
CA SER A 145 8.07 -0.19 1.47
C SER A 145 7.29 0.12 2.75
N LEU A 146 5.97 0.11 2.67
CA LEU A 146 5.07 0.34 3.81
C LEU A 146 4.07 -0.82 3.95
N ASN A 147 4.10 -1.56 5.05
CA ASN A 147 3.11 -2.61 5.31
C ASN A 147 2.04 -2.12 6.28
N LEU A 148 0.82 -1.97 5.77
CA LEU A 148 -0.41 -1.62 6.49
C LEU A 148 -1.41 -2.79 6.50
N SER A 149 -1.00 -4.00 6.12
CA SER A 149 -1.90 -5.15 6.08
C SER A 149 -2.50 -5.42 7.46
N GLY A 150 -3.73 -5.91 7.58
CA GLY A 150 -4.31 -6.21 8.90
C GLY A 150 -4.70 -5.00 9.74
N THR A 151 -4.51 -3.76 9.25
CA THR A 151 -4.91 -2.52 9.93
C THR A 151 -6.29 -2.05 9.47
N LEU A 152 -6.79 -0.93 10.01
CA LEU A 152 -7.98 -0.24 9.52
C LEU A 152 -7.57 1.12 8.96
N VAL A 153 -7.41 1.20 7.64
CA VAL A 153 -7.08 2.44 6.93
C VAL A 153 -8.29 3.00 6.22
N LYS A 154 -8.56 4.29 6.43
CA LYS A 154 -9.49 5.03 5.57
C LYS A 154 -8.76 5.51 4.31
N LEU A 155 -9.36 5.31 3.14
CA LEU A 155 -8.76 5.68 1.85
C LEU A 155 -8.51 7.19 1.72
N GLU A 156 -9.35 8.02 2.35
CA GLU A 156 -9.27 9.48 2.31
C GLU A 156 -7.95 10.04 2.87
N MET A 157 -7.21 9.25 3.65
CA MET A 157 -5.98 9.69 4.30
C MET A 157 -4.74 8.93 3.82
N LEU A 158 -4.89 8.18 2.72
CA LEU A 158 -3.80 7.75 1.85
C LEU A 158 -3.70 8.74 0.68
N SER A 159 -3.02 9.88 0.86
CA SER A 159 -2.85 10.87 -0.22
C SER A 159 -1.69 10.49 -1.16
N ALA A 160 -1.79 10.79 -2.45
CA ALA A 160 -0.69 10.58 -3.41
C ALA A 160 0.61 11.25 -2.99
N ASN A 161 0.53 12.48 -2.48
CA ASN A 161 1.68 13.29 -2.10
C ASN A 161 2.51 12.59 -1.02
N HIS A 162 1.84 11.84 -0.14
CA HIS A 162 2.53 11.07 0.89
C HIS A 162 3.07 9.73 0.35
N LEU A 163 2.44 9.14 -0.68
CA LEU A 163 2.81 7.81 -1.18
C LEU A 163 3.77 7.82 -2.39
N GLN A 164 4.06 8.98 -2.98
CA GLN A 164 4.84 9.11 -4.23
C GLN A 164 6.21 8.41 -4.22
N ASN A 165 6.85 8.27 -3.06
CA ASN A 165 8.16 7.63 -2.94
C ASN A 165 8.08 6.11 -2.72
N LEU A 166 6.88 5.57 -2.48
CA LEU A 166 6.67 4.16 -2.18
C LEU A 166 6.72 3.28 -3.43
N ARG A 167 7.57 2.26 -3.37
CA ARG A 167 7.60 1.16 -4.35
C ARG A 167 6.59 0.05 -4.01
N GLU A 168 6.32 -0.15 -2.73
CA GLU A 168 5.43 -1.20 -2.24
C GLU A 168 4.62 -0.65 -1.06
N ILE A 169 3.31 -0.86 -1.09
CA ILE A 169 2.44 -0.61 0.07
C ILE A 169 1.58 -1.85 0.28
N ASP A 170 1.69 -2.62 1.35
CA ASP A 170 0.80 -3.77 1.57
C ASP A 170 -0.46 -3.32 2.32
N LEU A 171 -1.63 -3.60 1.76
CA LEU A 171 -2.95 -3.27 2.32
C LEU A 171 -3.83 -4.53 2.42
N SER A 172 -3.25 -5.72 2.35
CA SER A 172 -4.03 -6.97 2.49
C SER A 172 -4.70 -7.08 3.87
N ASN A 173 -5.71 -7.94 4.00
CA ASN A 173 -6.33 -8.29 5.28
C ASN A 173 -6.87 -7.12 6.13
N GLN A 174 -7.34 -6.02 5.52
CA GLN A 174 -7.89 -4.90 6.29
C GLN A 174 -9.05 -5.36 7.19
N LYS A 175 -9.10 -4.86 8.43
CA LYS A 175 -10.27 -5.03 9.29
C LYS A 175 -11.26 -3.94 8.92
N PHE A 176 -12.32 -4.29 8.19
CA PHE A 176 -13.25 -3.28 7.66
C PHE A 176 -14.23 -2.78 8.74
N ASP A 177 -14.46 -1.47 8.75
CA ASP A 177 -15.60 -0.86 9.44
C ASP A 177 -16.89 -1.21 8.67
N ALA A 178 -17.90 -1.70 9.37
CA ALA A 178 -19.17 -2.18 8.82
C ALA A 178 -19.97 -1.12 8.03
N LYS A 179 -19.52 0.15 8.05
CA LYS A 179 -20.05 1.25 7.23
C LYS A 179 -19.79 1.15 5.73
N TRP A 180 -18.89 0.26 5.28
CA TRP A 180 -18.72 -0.01 3.84
C TRP A 180 -19.82 -0.89 3.24
N HIS A 181 -20.79 -1.34 4.03
CA HIS A 181 -21.98 -1.99 3.50
C HIS A 181 -22.96 -0.96 2.91
N ARG A 182 -23.02 -0.96 1.57
CA ARG A 182 -24.17 -0.56 0.73
C ARG A 182 -24.85 0.75 1.16
N THR A 183 -24.17 1.88 1.01
CA THR A 183 -24.86 3.01 0.37
C THR A 183 -24.98 2.66 -1.11
N GLU A 184 -26.15 2.82 -1.71
CA GLU A 184 -26.33 2.67 -3.16
C GLU A 184 -25.32 3.58 -3.87
N LYS A 185 -24.21 3.02 -4.35
CA LYS A 185 -23.20 3.77 -5.09
C LYS A 185 -23.80 4.14 -6.44
N GLU A 186 -24.15 5.40 -6.61
CA GLU A 186 -24.45 5.96 -7.93
C GLU A 186 -23.15 6.11 -8.70
N PHE A 187 -22.84 5.14 -9.55
CA PHE A 187 -21.74 5.28 -10.49
C PHE A 187 -22.12 6.30 -11.58
N ILE A 188 -21.28 7.32 -11.73
CA ILE A 188 -21.44 8.38 -12.74
C ILE A 188 -20.97 7.88 -14.11
N SER A 189 -20.00 6.95 -14.13
CA SER A 189 -19.37 6.43 -15.34
C SER A 189 -19.25 4.90 -15.29
N ASP A 190 -19.20 4.26 -16.45
CA ASP A 190 -19.00 2.81 -16.55
C ASP A 190 -17.53 2.45 -16.33
N ALA A 191 -16.59 3.28 -16.81
CA ALA A 191 -15.18 3.07 -16.53
C ALA A 191 -14.37 4.37 -16.45
N PHE A 192 -13.43 4.41 -15.51
CA PHE A 192 -12.32 5.36 -15.52
C PHE A 192 -11.19 4.79 -16.38
N VAL A 193 -10.66 5.59 -17.30
CA VAL A 193 -9.53 5.20 -18.15
C VAL A 193 -8.27 5.88 -17.64
N SER A 194 -7.31 5.05 -17.23
CA SER A 194 -5.99 5.46 -16.75
C SER A 194 -4.96 5.19 -17.84
N PHE A 195 -4.29 6.24 -18.31
CA PHE A 195 -3.35 6.23 -19.43
C PHE A 195 -2.30 7.34 -19.28
N THR A 196 -1.22 7.29 -20.06
CA THR A 196 -0.21 8.37 -20.08
C THR A 196 -0.49 9.36 -21.19
N ALA A 197 0.06 10.58 -21.08
CA ALA A 197 0.00 11.58 -22.14
C ALA A 197 0.56 11.08 -23.49
N THR A 198 1.52 10.14 -23.49
CA THR A 198 2.04 9.53 -24.73
C THR A 198 1.03 8.65 -25.45
N ASP A 199 0.12 8.04 -24.70
CA ASP A 199 -0.85 7.07 -25.21
C ASP A 199 -2.22 7.75 -25.50
N GLU A 200 -2.31 9.05 -25.25
CA GLU A 200 -3.51 9.87 -25.40
C GLU A 200 -4.11 9.78 -26.80
N GLN A 201 -3.28 9.89 -27.83
CA GLN A 201 -3.74 9.82 -29.21
C GLN A 201 -4.49 8.51 -29.47
N TRP A 202 -3.93 7.37 -29.05
CA TRP A 202 -4.58 6.07 -29.23
C TRP A 202 -5.89 5.99 -28.44
N VAL A 203 -5.93 6.52 -27.21
CA VAL A 203 -7.15 6.52 -26.39
C VAL A 203 -8.28 7.29 -27.07
N TYR A 204 -8.02 8.49 -27.58
CA TYR A 204 -9.06 9.32 -28.21
C TYR A 204 -9.42 8.89 -29.63
N GLU A 205 -8.50 8.28 -30.38
CA GLU A 205 -8.76 7.85 -31.77
C GLU A 205 -9.33 6.42 -31.87
N GLU A 206 -8.97 5.53 -30.96
CA GLU A 206 -9.36 4.11 -30.99
C GLU A 206 -10.34 3.77 -29.84
N LEU A 207 -9.95 3.96 -28.57
CA LEU A 207 -10.72 3.50 -27.41
C LEU A 207 -12.05 4.23 -27.24
N VAL A 208 -12.01 5.56 -27.22
CA VAL A 208 -13.20 6.40 -26.98
C VAL A 208 -14.26 6.17 -28.07
N PRO A 209 -13.93 6.27 -29.38
CA PRO A 209 -14.92 6.01 -30.42
C PRO A 209 -15.39 4.55 -30.38
N ALA A 210 -14.53 3.60 -30.04
CA ALA A 210 -14.92 2.20 -29.93
C ALA A 210 -15.90 1.95 -28.79
N LEU A 211 -15.82 2.62 -27.64
CA LEU A 211 -16.68 2.32 -26.47
C LEU A 211 -17.86 3.27 -26.29
N GLU A 212 -17.73 4.55 -26.68
CA GLU A 212 -18.78 5.56 -26.54
C GLU A 212 -19.69 5.67 -27.77
N GLU A 213 -19.16 5.46 -28.98
CA GLU A 213 -19.88 5.77 -30.22
C GLU A 213 -20.20 4.53 -31.07
N ARG A 214 -19.23 3.61 -31.19
CA ARG A 214 -19.30 2.45 -32.09
C ARG A 214 -19.70 1.22 -31.29
N GLY A 215 -20.56 0.38 -31.86
CA GLY A 215 -20.96 -0.89 -31.24
C GLY A 215 -21.90 -0.74 -30.04
N GLN A 216 -22.43 -1.86 -29.56
CA GLN A 216 -23.38 -1.92 -28.45
C GLN A 216 -22.97 -3.01 -27.44
N PRO A 217 -23.18 -2.82 -26.13
CA PRO A 217 -23.65 -1.58 -25.50
C PRO A 217 -22.57 -0.49 -25.53
N THR A 218 -23.01 0.78 -25.48
CA THR A 218 -22.13 1.94 -25.29
C THR A 218 -21.81 2.12 -23.81
N PHE A 219 -20.62 2.62 -23.50
CA PHE A 219 -20.14 2.83 -22.13
C PHE A 219 -19.71 4.27 -21.94
N LYS A 220 -20.06 4.90 -20.82
CA LYS A 220 -19.61 6.25 -20.46
C LYS A 220 -18.24 6.18 -19.79
N LEU A 221 -17.24 6.81 -20.39
CA LEU A 221 -15.88 6.82 -19.88
C LEU A 221 -15.58 8.10 -19.07
N CYS A 222 -14.74 7.98 -18.04
CA CYS A 222 -14.11 9.09 -17.36
C CYS A 222 -12.64 9.17 -17.76
N LEU A 223 -12.20 10.31 -18.31
CA LEU A 223 -10.85 10.56 -18.83
C LEU A 223 -10.26 11.81 -18.15
N HIS A 224 -8.99 11.75 -17.75
CA HIS A 224 -8.37 12.84 -16.99
C HIS A 224 -8.27 14.18 -17.74
N HIS A 225 -8.07 14.19 -19.06
CA HIS A 225 -8.03 15.44 -19.84
C HIS A 225 -9.41 16.04 -20.16
N ARG A 226 -10.49 15.28 -19.95
CA ARG A 226 -11.86 15.69 -20.28
C ARG A 226 -12.69 16.00 -19.04
N ASP A 227 -12.57 15.16 -18.02
CA ASP A 227 -13.56 15.07 -16.93
C ASP A 227 -13.00 15.51 -15.57
N PHE A 228 -11.69 15.77 -15.46
CA PHE A 228 -11.11 16.24 -14.19
C PHE A 228 -11.45 17.70 -13.92
N GLU A 229 -11.71 18.00 -12.65
CA GLU A 229 -12.04 19.33 -12.18
C GLU A 229 -10.78 20.22 -12.11
N PRO A 230 -10.74 21.33 -12.86
CA PRO A 230 -9.60 22.24 -12.81
C PRO A 230 -9.48 22.89 -11.43
N GLY A 231 -8.26 22.89 -10.88
CA GLY A 231 -7.95 23.49 -9.57
C GLY A 231 -8.10 22.52 -8.39
N MET A 232 -8.63 21.32 -8.61
CA MET A 232 -8.55 20.20 -7.66
C MET A 232 -7.22 19.45 -7.83
N ASP A 233 -6.72 18.88 -6.73
CA ASP A 233 -5.51 18.05 -6.78
C ASP A 233 -5.70 16.87 -7.75
N ILE A 234 -4.66 16.53 -8.52
CA ILE A 234 -4.72 15.45 -9.52
C ILE A 234 -5.07 14.10 -8.87
N PHE A 235 -4.64 13.87 -7.62
CA PHE A 235 -4.99 12.67 -6.88
C PHE A 235 -6.46 12.63 -6.50
N GLU A 236 -7.01 13.74 -5.99
CA GLU A 236 -8.41 13.79 -5.61
C GLU A 236 -9.29 13.56 -6.85
N ASN A 237 -8.89 14.11 -7.99
CA ASN A 237 -9.50 13.79 -9.28
C ASN A 237 -9.42 12.28 -9.63
N ILE A 238 -8.24 11.64 -9.52
CA ILE A 238 -8.09 10.20 -9.77
C ILE A 238 -8.93 9.37 -8.81
N GLN A 239 -8.93 9.71 -7.51
CA GLN A 239 -9.69 9.02 -6.48
C GLN A 239 -11.19 9.14 -6.74
N ASN A 240 -11.67 10.34 -7.08
CA ASN A 240 -13.06 10.58 -7.44
C ASN A 240 -13.45 9.81 -8.71
N ALA A 241 -12.61 9.82 -9.74
CA ALA A 241 -12.85 9.07 -10.97
C ALA A 241 -12.94 7.56 -10.73
N ILE A 242 -12.03 7.00 -9.92
CA ILE A 242 -12.06 5.58 -9.52
C ILE A 242 -13.31 5.28 -8.70
N ASN A 243 -13.67 6.12 -7.72
CA ASN A 243 -14.84 5.89 -6.85
C ASN A 243 -16.17 5.99 -7.58
N THR A 244 -16.28 6.89 -8.56
CA THR A 244 -17.50 7.16 -9.33
C THR A 244 -17.63 6.33 -10.60
N SER A 245 -16.63 5.52 -10.95
CA SER A 245 -16.67 4.62 -12.11
C SER A 245 -16.87 3.16 -11.72
N GLN A 246 -17.65 2.36 -12.46
CA GLN A 246 -17.84 0.93 -12.12
C GLN A 246 -16.54 0.12 -12.28
N LYS A 247 -15.79 0.38 -13.34
CA LYS A 247 -14.50 -0.27 -13.64
C LYS A 247 -13.38 0.77 -13.78
N THR A 248 -12.14 0.30 -13.75
CA THR A 248 -10.93 1.06 -14.07
C THR A 248 -10.18 0.32 -15.18
N LEU A 249 -10.03 0.96 -16.34
CA LEU A 249 -9.28 0.48 -17.49
C LEU A 249 -7.87 1.08 -17.42
N CYS A 250 -6.84 0.27 -17.21
CA CYS A 250 -5.46 0.74 -17.24
C CYS A 250 -4.81 0.41 -18.59
N MET A 251 -4.38 1.44 -19.30
CA MET A 251 -3.68 1.36 -20.58
C MET A 251 -2.19 1.17 -20.33
N VAL A 252 -1.74 -0.08 -20.35
CA VAL A 252 -0.37 -0.47 -20.02
C VAL A 252 0.52 -0.45 -21.27
N SER A 253 1.42 0.52 -21.31
CA SER A 253 2.56 0.62 -22.24
C SER A 253 3.90 0.71 -21.47
N ASN A 254 5.04 0.68 -22.17
CA ASN A 254 6.35 0.95 -21.59
C ASN A 254 6.40 2.33 -20.94
N HIS A 255 5.75 3.34 -21.54
CA HIS A 255 5.68 4.68 -20.97
C HIS A 255 4.81 4.71 -19.72
N TYR A 256 3.70 3.98 -19.73
CA TYR A 256 2.83 3.80 -18.56
C TYR A 256 3.59 3.27 -17.36
N LEU A 257 4.43 2.24 -17.51
CA LEU A 257 5.23 1.72 -16.39
C LEU A 257 6.15 2.77 -15.74
N HIS A 258 6.63 3.77 -16.49
CA HIS A 258 7.53 4.80 -15.98
C HIS A 258 6.80 6.05 -15.48
N SER A 259 5.47 6.11 -15.63
CA SER A 259 4.66 7.20 -15.10
C SER A 259 4.55 7.07 -13.58
N GLU A 260 4.85 8.16 -12.87
CA GLU A 260 4.66 8.27 -11.41
C GLU A 260 3.20 7.94 -11.00
N TRP A 261 2.25 8.15 -11.92
CA TRP A 261 0.82 7.96 -11.69
C TRP A 261 0.34 6.52 -11.92
N CYS A 262 0.97 5.77 -12.83
CA CYS A 262 0.59 4.39 -13.13
C CYS A 262 0.61 3.51 -11.87
N GLN A 263 1.67 3.68 -11.07
CA GLN A 263 1.84 2.90 -9.85
C GLN A 263 0.73 3.19 -8.84
N LEU A 264 0.31 4.45 -8.74
CA LEU A 264 -0.74 4.88 -7.83
C LEU A 264 -2.12 4.43 -8.30
N GLU A 265 -2.46 4.62 -9.57
CA GLU A 265 -3.77 4.26 -10.15
C GLU A 265 -4.02 2.74 -10.03
N VAL A 266 -3.03 1.93 -10.39
CA VAL A 266 -3.10 0.46 -10.23
C VAL A 266 -3.25 0.09 -8.75
N GLN A 267 -2.60 0.83 -7.85
CA GLN A 267 -2.75 0.61 -6.41
C GLN A 267 -4.16 0.95 -5.94
N LEU A 268 -4.68 2.14 -6.24
CA LEU A 268 -6.02 2.58 -5.85
C LEU A 268 -7.11 1.68 -6.42
N ALA A 269 -6.99 1.27 -7.69
CA ALA A 269 -7.93 0.34 -8.31
C ALA A 269 -7.85 -1.06 -7.69
N SER A 270 -6.65 -1.58 -7.42
CA SER A 270 -6.47 -2.86 -6.70
C SER A 270 -7.04 -2.80 -5.29
N ILE A 271 -6.91 -1.64 -4.65
CA ILE A 271 -7.50 -1.37 -3.35
C ILE A 271 -9.02 -1.40 -3.49
N LYS A 272 -9.61 -0.66 -4.42
CA LYS A 272 -11.06 -0.71 -4.69
C LYS A 272 -11.57 -2.14 -4.93
N MET A 273 -10.85 -2.96 -5.71
CA MET A 273 -11.18 -4.40 -5.88
C MET A 273 -11.23 -5.15 -4.54
N LEU A 274 -10.25 -4.90 -3.66
CA LEU A 274 -10.18 -5.53 -2.35
C LEU A 274 -11.34 -5.10 -1.44
N TYR A 275 -11.74 -3.82 -1.49
CA TYR A 275 -12.82 -3.27 -0.67
C TYR A 275 -14.22 -3.65 -1.19
N GLU A 276 -14.40 -3.74 -2.50
CA GLU A 276 -15.72 -3.98 -3.12
C GLU A 276 -15.98 -5.45 -3.48
N HIS A 277 -14.97 -6.33 -3.37
CA HIS A 277 -15.01 -7.74 -3.80
C HIS A 277 -15.45 -7.93 -5.26
N GLU A 278 -15.28 -6.90 -6.08
CA GLU A 278 -15.65 -6.86 -7.50
C GLU A 278 -14.39 -6.78 -8.36
N ASP A 279 -14.42 -7.43 -9.53
CA ASP A 279 -13.35 -7.33 -10.53
C ASP A 279 -13.39 -5.94 -11.18
N VAL A 280 -12.92 -4.91 -10.49
CA VAL A 280 -12.99 -3.52 -10.97
C VAL A 280 -11.82 -3.11 -11.85
N LEU A 281 -10.69 -3.83 -11.85
CA LEU A 281 -9.51 -3.47 -12.64
C LEU A 281 -9.40 -4.31 -13.91
N ILE A 282 -9.30 -3.65 -15.07
CA ILE A 282 -9.08 -4.26 -16.38
C ILE A 282 -7.77 -3.73 -16.95
N LEU A 283 -6.81 -4.62 -17.18
CA LEU A 283 -5.51 -4.27 -17.77
C LEU A 283 -5.55 -4.44 -19.29
N ILE A 284 -5.24 -3.36 -20.03
CA ILE A 284 -5.13 -3.37 -21.49
C ILE A 284 -3.69 -3.09 -21.88
N PHE A 285 -3.00 -4.06 -22.45
CA PHE A 285 -1.63 -3.90 -22.93
C PHE A 285 -1.65 -3.38 -24.36
N LEU A 286 -1.10 -2.17 -24.58
CA LEU A 286 -0.99 -1.57 -25.92
C LEU A 286 0.15 -2.17 -26.74
N GLU A 287 1.10 -2.80 -26.07
CA GLU A 287 2.27 -3.43 -26.67
C GLU A 287 2.73 -4.61 -25.81
N GLU A 288 3.58 -5.47 -26.39
CA GLU A 288 4.19 -6.55 -25.63
C GLU A 288 5.25 -6.00 -24.66
N ILE A 289 5.06 -6.24 -23.37
CA ILE A 289 5.99 -5.82 -22.33
C ILE A 289 6.75 -7.04 -21.80
N PRO A 290 8.09 -7.07 -21.95
CA PRO A 290 8.90 -8.15 -21.40
C PRO A 290 8.75 -8.30 -19.88
N ASN A 291 8.68 -9.54 -19.41
CA ASN A 291 8.53 -9.88 -17.99
C ASN A 291 9.60 -9.27 -17.07
N TYR A 292 10.82 -9.02 -17.58
CA TYR A 292 11.87 -8.39 -16.79
C TYR A 292 11.56 -6.93 -16.46
N LYS A 293 10.85 -6.20 -17.34
CA LYS A 293 10.40 -4.83 -17.06
C LYS A 293 9.29 -4.81 -16.02
N LEU A 294 8.40 -5.81 -16.04
CA LEU A 294 7.33 -6.00 -15.05
C LEU A 294 7.87 -6.43 -13.67
N SER A 295 9.11 -6.95 -13.59
CA SER A 295 9.68 -7.46 -12.34
C SER A 295 9.83 -6.38 -11.27
N SER A 296 10.09 -5.15 -11.68
CA SER A 296 10.13 -3.96 -10.81
C SER A 296 8.75 -3.58 -10.24
N TYR A 297 7.67 -4.06 -10.87
CA TYR A 297 6.28 -3.72 -10.53
C TYR A 297 5.56 -4.96 -9.98
N ARG A 298 5.94 -5.38 -8.77
CA ARG A 298 5.52 -6.65 -8.14
C ARG A 298 4.01 -6.91 -8.20
N ARG A 299 3.19 -5.87 -8.02
CA ARG A 299 1.72 -5.94 -8.09
C ARG A 299 1.20 -6.17 -9.50
N LEU A 300 1.63 -5.36 -10.44
CA LEU A 300 1.26 -5.52 -11.85
C LEU A 300 1.70 -6.91 -12.34
N ARG A 301 2.90 -7.36 -11.96
CA ARG A 301 3.36 -8.72 -12.24
C ARG A 301 2.45 -9.80 -11.64
N LYS A 302 1.96 -9.63 -10.40
CA LYS A 302 0.99 -10.57 -9.80
C LYS A 302 -0.32 -10.62 -10.60
N LEU A 303 -0.80 -9.48 -11.09
CA LEU A 303 -2.01 -9.41 -11.93
C LEU A 303 -1.77 -10.03 -13.32
N VAL A 304 -0.65 -9.73 -13.96
CA VAL A 304 -0.26 -10.32 -15.26
C VAL A 304 -0.08 -11.83 -15.16
N ASN A 305 0.51 -12.33 -14.07
CA ASN A 305 0.67 -13.77 -13.83
C ASN A 305 -0.67 -14.52 -13.70
N ARG A 306 -1.75 -13.81 -13.34
CA ARG A 306 -3.11 -14.38 -13.32
C ARG A 306 -3.78 -14.38 -14.71
N GLN A 307 -3.09 -13.87 -15.74
CA GLN A 307 -3.56 -13.75 -17.12
C GLN A 307 -4.86 -12.93 -17.28
N THR A 308 -5.13 -12.02 -16.34
CA THR A 308 -6.30 -11.15 -16.36
C THR A 308 -6.00 -9.85 -17.10
N PHE A 309 -5.58 -9.95 -18.37
CA PHE A 309 -5.31 -8.80 -19.23
C PHE A 309 -5.76 -9.02 -20.68
N ILE A 310 -5.91 -7.93 -21.41
CA ILE A 310 -6.30 -7.90 -22.82
C ILE A 310 -5.17 -7.19 -23.58
N THR A 311 -4.68 -7.77 -24.66
CA THR A 311 -3.59 -7.18 -25.46
C THR A 311 -4.14 -6.65 -26.77
N TRP A 312 -3.71 -5.44 -27.14
CA TRP A 312 -3.99 -4.87 -28.45
C TRP A 312 -3.33 -5.70 -29.55
N PRO A 313 -4.08 -6.23 -30.53
CA PRO A 313 -3.51 -7.09 -31.55
C PRO A 313 -2.86 -6.27 -32.67
N GLU A 314 -1.68 -6.69 -33.13
CA GLU A 314 -1.05 -6.16 -34.34
C GLU A 314 -1.89 -6.45 -35.59
N ASN A 315 -2.52 -7.64 -35.62
CA ASN A 315 -3.37 -8.07 -36.71
C ASN A 315 -4.75 -7.41 -36.64
N VAL A 316 -5.10 -6.64 -37.67
CA VAL A 316 -6.38 -5.92 -37.78
C VAL A 316 -7.58 -6.87 -37.70
N HIS A 317 -7.44 -8.12 -38.18
CA HIS A 317 -8.51 -9.12 -38.15
C HIS A 317 -8.87 -9.59 -36.74
N GLU A 318 -7.99 -9.40 -35.75
CA GLU A 318 -8.21 -9.78 -34.35
C GLU A 318 -8.81 -8.65 -33.51
N ARG A 319 -8.83 -7.41 -34.02
CA ARG A 319 -9.40 -6.24 -33.33
C ARG A 319 -10.88 -6.40 -32.94
N PRO A 320 -11.77 -7.05 -33.74
CA PRO A 320 -13.14 -7.30 -33.29
C PRO A 320 -13.21 -8.14 -32.01
N LEU A 321 -12.34 -9.15 -31.87
CA LEU A 321 -12.26 -9.99 -30.68
C LEU A 321 -11.73 -9.20 -29.48
N PHE A 322 -10.72 -8.35 -29.70
CA PHE A 322 -10.21 -7.43 -28.67
C PHE A 322 -11.33 -6.58 -28.06
N TRP A 323 -12.12 -5.91 -28.91
CA TRP A 323 -13.23 -5.07 -28.45
C TRP A 323 -14.32 -5.87 -27.74
N ALA A 324 -14.65 -7.07 -28.24
CA ALA A 324 -15.60 -7.96 -27.59
C ALA A 324 -15.15 -8.35 -26.16
N ARG A 325 -13.85 -8.62 -25.96
CA ARG A 325 -13.29 -8.93 -24.63
C ARG A 325 -13.39 -7.74 -23.68
N ILE A 326 -13.11 -6.52 -24.14
CA ILE A 326 -13.24 -5.31 -23.31
C ILE A 326 -14.70 -5.10 -22.91
N ARG A 327 -15.64 -5.15 -23.86
CA ARG A 327 -17.06 -4.96 -23.54
C ARG A 327 -17.61 -6.02 -22.60
N ASN A 328 -17.16 -7.27 -22.72
CA ASN A 328 -17.53 -8.32 -21.79
C ASN A 328 -16.99 -8.05 -20.37
N ALA A 329 -15.72 -7.63 -20.27
CA ALA A 329 -15.12 -7.28 -18.99
C ALA A 329 -15.81 -6.07 -18.31
N LEU A 330 -16.30 -5.11 -19.11
CA LEU A 330 -17.12 -3.98 -18.62
C LEU A 330 -18.57 -4.40 -18.31
N GLY A 331 -19.12 -5.34 -19.08
CA GLY A 331 -20.54 -5.70 -19.11
C GLY A 331 -20.96 -6.85 -18.18
N ASN A 332 -20.05 -7.46 -17.42
CA ASN A 332 -20.40 -8.36 -16.34
C ASN A 332 -21.07 -7.59 -15.19
N LYS A 333 -22.35 -7.25 -15.40
CA LYS A 333 -23.29 -7.17 -14.28
C LYS A 333 -23.24 -8.55 -13.64
N SER A 334 -22.83 -8.60 -12.37
CA SER A 334 -23.03 -9.78 -11.55
C SER A 334 -24.44 -10.33 -11.79
N VAL A 335 -24.50 -11.62 -12.09
CA VAL A 335 -25.71 -12.42 -12.37
C VAL A 335 -26.61 -12.56 -11.12
N GLU A 336 -26.58 -11.61 -10.19
CA GLU A 336 -27.31 -11.71 -8.91
C GLU A 336 -28.63 -10.95 -8.87
N LYS A 337 -29.07 -10.27 -9.95
CA LYS A 337 -30.35 -9.53 -9.93
C LYS A 337 -31.58 -10.26 -10.47
N ASP A 338 -31.45 -11.46 -11.06
CA ASP A 338 -32.61 -12.18 -11.61
C ASP A 338 -33.19 -13.29 -10.72
N ASN A 339 -32.59 -13.59 -9.56
CA ASN A 339 -33.15 -14.56 -8.60
C ASN A 339 -33.99 -13.91 -7.47
N ALA A 340 -34.21 -12.59 -7.50
CA ALA A 340 -34.98 -11.89 -6.47
C ALA A 340 -36.45 -11.59 -6.85
N GLN A 341 -36.96 -12.10 -7.97
CA GLN A 341 -38.35 -11.83 -8.42
C GLN A 341 -39.18 -13.07 -8.77
N LEU A 342 -38.83 -14.26 -8.28
CA LEU A 342 -39.65 -15.46 -8.43
C LEU A 342 -39.94 -16.17 -7.10
N THR A 343 -40.40 -15.43 -6.09
CA THR A 343 -41.20 -16.00 -4.97
C THR A 343 -42.03 -14.89 -4.32
N VAL A 344 -43.13 -14.45 -4.94
CA VAL A 344 -44.41 -14.14 -4.27
C VAL A 344 -45.50 -14.13 -5.36
N ALA A 345 -46.27 -15.22 -5.45
CA ALA A 345 -47.67 -15.18 -5.85
C ALA A 345 -48.33 -16.43 -5.26
N ASP A 346 -49.43 -16.21 -4.55
CA ASP A 346 -50.17 -17.13 -3.68
C ASP A 346 -50.60 -18.46 -4.31
#